data_AF-A0A2W4MHU8-F1
#
_entry.id   AF-A0A2W4MHU8-F1
#
_cell.length_a   1.000
_cell.length_b   1.000
_cell.length_c   1.000
_cell.angle_alpha   90.00
_cell.angle_beta   90.00
_cell.angle_gamma   90.00
#
_symmetry.space_group_name_H-M   'P 1'
#
loop_
_entity.id
_entity.type
_entity.pdbx_description
1 polymer ?
#
loop_
_entity_poly.entity_id
_entity_poly.type
_entity_poly.pdbx_seq_one_letter_code
_entity_poly.pdbx_strand_id
1 'polypeptide(L)'
;MRSRRFSFLAGWLAVGVLAIAGFAAFGSPRPTAEEIRIEAAAASLGHNAGAYAGLGFIQLGAPANAFLVQNFSASSAEASEGRPEETTTTEAAGSPGTTTTTRPGTGWLSEVEVRSLVTKYFKREDVNRAVRVAWCESRWDPKAIDHRSGAAGLFKHLPKYWEERAARAGFPGASPTDPEASVAAAAWAVYNEGGGWEIFPCEG
;
A
#
# COMPACT_ATOMS: atom_id res chain seq x y z
N MET A 1 37.38 -57.03 8.69
CA MET A 1 36.76 -56.26 7.59
C MET A 1 36.53 -54.83 8.08
N ARG A 2 37.21 -53.79 7.56
CA ARG A 2 37.13 -52.41 8.12
C ARG A 2 37.44 -51.32 7.08
N SER A 3 36.66 -51.23 6.00
CA SER A 3 36.97 -50.39 4.82
C SER A 3 35.74 -49.78 4.14
N ARG A 4 34.79 -49.23 4.92
CA ARG A 4 33.53 -48.63 4.40
C ARG A 4 33.18 -47.23 4.95
N ARG A 5 34.10 -46.52 5.62
CA ARG A 5 33.82 -45.18 6.20
C ARG A 5 34.76 -44.04 5.79
N PHE A 6 35.71 -44.26 4.89
CA PHE A 6 36.64 -43.20 4.43
C PHE A 6 36.26 -42.57 3.07
N SER A 7 35.47 -43.24 2.23
CA SER A 7 35.13 -42.77 0.88
C SER A 7 34.27 -41.50 0.84
N PHE A 8 33.50 -41.20 1.89
CA PHE A 8 32.58 -40.06 1.91
C PHE A 8 33.27 -38.71 2.17
N LEU A 9 34.46 -38.69 2.79
CA LEU A 9 35.21 -37.44 3.03
C LEU A 9 35.96 -36.96 1.78
N ALA A 10 36.43 -37.88 0.93
CA ALA A 10 37.12 -37.54 -0.31
C ALA A 10 36.21 -36.83 -1.33
N GLY A 11 34.93 -37.22 -1.40
CA GLY A 11 33.97 -36.62 -2.33
C GLY A 11 33.67 -35.14 -2.05
N TRP A 12 33.59 -34.73 -0.78
CA TRP A 12 33.29 -33.34 -0.41
C TRP A 12 34.45 -32.38 -0.72
N LEU A 13 35.70 -32.81 -0.56
CA LEU A 13 36.87 -31.98 -0.92
C LEU A 13 36.97 -31.71 -2.43
N ALA A 14 36.55 -32.65 -3.28
CA ALA A 14 36.55 -32.45 -4.73
C ALA A 14 35.56 -31.36 -5.18
N VAL A 15 34.41 -31.23 -4.52
CA VAL A 15 33.42 -30.17 -4.82
C VAL A 15 33.90 -28.80 -4.33
N GLY A 16 34.54 -28.74 -3.16
CA GLY A 16 35.01 -27.47 -2.58
C GLY A 16 36.09 -26.76 -3.40
N VAL A 17 36.99 -27.49 -4.05
CA VAL A 17 38.10 -26.89 -4.83
C VAL A 17 37.62 -26.29 -6.16
N LEU A 18 36.58 -26.85 -6.78
CA LEU A 18 36.07 -26.41 -8.09
C LEU A 18 35.32 -25.06 -8.01
N ALA A 19 34.90 -24.62 -6.83
CA ALA A 19 34.17 -23.37 -6.62
C ALA A 19 35.05 -22.10 -6.69
N ILE A 20 36.38 -22.21 -6.56
CA ILE A 20 37.28 -21.06 -6.42
C ILE A 20 37.78 -20.52 -7.77
N ALA A 21 37.72 -21.31 -8.84
CA ALA A 21 38.25 -20.95 -10.16
C ALA A 21 37.27 -20.17 -11.08
N GLY A 22 36.01 -19.96 -10.67
CA GLY A 22 34.95 -19.44 -11.55
C GLY A 22 34.78 -17.91 -11.61
N PHE A 23 35.36 -17.16 -10.68
CA PHE A 23 34.93 -15.77 -10.39
C PHE A 23 35.74 -14.64 -11.06
N ALA A 24 36.62 -14.96 -12.01
CA ALA A 24 37.53 -13.99 -12.65
C ALA A 24 37.23 -13.66 -14.13
N ALA A 25 36.29 -14.37 -14.77
CA ALA A 25 36.07 -14.28 -16.23
C ALA A 25 34.99 -13.29 -16.69
N PHE A 26 34.12 -12.83 -15.78
CA PHE A 26 33.03 -11.89 -16.08
C PHE A 26 33.10 -10.64 -15.20
N GLY A 27 34.21 -9.90 -15.33
CA GLY A 27 34.25 -8.52 -14.86
C GLY A 27 33.35 -7.66 -15.75
N SER A 28 32.22 -7.21 -15.22
CA SER A 28 31.39 -6.21 -15.91
C SER A 28 32.21 -4.92 -16.10
N PRO A 29 32.15 -4.28 -17.29
CA PRO A 29 32.79 -2.99 -17.48
C PRO A 29 32.18 -2.00 -16.49
N ARG A 30 33.03 -1.26 -15.78
CA ARG A 30 32.56 -0.13 -14.97
C ARG A 30 32.06 0.94 -15.93
N PRO A 31 30.81 1.42 -15.81
CA PRO A 31 30.31 2.46 -16.69
C PRO A 31 31.19 3.69 -16.57
N THR A 32 31.50 4.31 -17.70
CA THR A 32 32.38 5.48 -17.72
C THR A 32 31.68 6.71 -17.14
N ALA A 33 32.44 7.74 -16.75
CA ALA A 33 31.87 8.99 -16.24
C ALA A 33 31.04 9.76 -17.30
N GLU A 34 31.15 9.38 -18.57
CA GLU A 34 30.31 9.81 -19.69
C GLU A 34 28.93 9.13 -19.63
N GLU A 35 28.95 7.80 -19.46
CA GLU A 35 27.81 6.89 -19.50
C GLU A 35 26.85 7.12 -18.31
N ILE A 36 27.42 7.32 -17.11
CA ILE A 36 26.68 7.70 -15.91
C ILE A 36 25.93 9.04 -16.10
N ARG A 37 26.44 9.98 -16.91
CA ARG A 37 25.75 11.25 -17.21
C ARG A 37 24.58 11.06 -18.16
N ILE A 38 24.67 10.10 -19.10
CA ILE A 38 23.57 9.79 -20.04
C ILE A 38 22.41 9.13 -19.28
N GLU A 39 22.71 8.21 -18.36
CA GLU A 39 21.70 7.59 -17.49
C GLU A 39 21.05 8.61 -16.53
N ALA A 40 21.84 9.51 -15.93
CA ALA A 40 21.32 10.61 -15.12
C ALA A 40 20.47 11.61 -15.92
N ALA A 41 20.81 11.86 -17.20
CA ALA A 41 19.99 12.70 -18.08
C ALA A 41 18.62 12.06 -18.35
N ALA A 42 18.56 10.74 -18.58
CA ALA A 42 17.31 10.01 -18.75
C ALA A 42 16.42 10.10 -17.49
N ALA A 43 16.98 10.00 -16.29
CA ALA A 43 16.24 10.16 -15.04
C ALA A 43 15.67 11.59 -14.84
N SER A 44 16.32 12.62 -15.39
CA SER A 44 15.91 14.02 -15.23
C SER A 44 14.70 14.42 -16.08
N LEU A 45 14.43 13.71 -17.18
CA LEU A 45 13.30 13.96 -18.09
C LEU A 45 11.95 13.69 -17.42
N GLY A 46 11.87 12.77 -16.45
CA GLY A 46 10.64 12.46 -15.73
C GLY A 46 10.17 13.52 -14.73
N HIS A 47 11.07 14.36 -14.21
CA HIS A 47 10.74 15.32 -13.14
C HIS A 47 10.23 16.68 -13.62
N ASN A 48 10.50 17.06 -14.87
CA ASN A 48 10.09 18.37 -15.41
C ASN A 48 8.70 18.36 -16.08
N ALA A 49 8.17 17.18 -16.42
CA ALA A 49 6.86 17.03 -17.07
C ALA A 49 5.68 17.45 -16.18
N GLY A 50 5.83 17.47 -14.85
CA GLY A 50 4.80 17.91 -13.91
C GLY A 50 4.71 19.43 -13.70
N ALA A 51 5.68 20.22 -14.19
CA ALA A 51 5.84 21.62 -13.79
C ALA A 51 5.01 22.64 -14.61
N TYR A 52 4.41 22.22 -15.74
CA TYR A 52 3.79 23.14 -16.71
C TYR A 52 2.29 22.92 -16.96
N ALA A 53 1.62 22.09 -16.16
CA ALA A 53 0.18 21.81 -16.29
C ALA A 53 -0.75 22.85 -15.63
N GLY A 54 -0.22 24.00 -15.18
CA GLY A 54 -0.95 24.94 -14.31
C GLY A 54 -0.87 26.43 -14.67
N LEU A 55 -0.23 26.82 -15.77
CA LEU A 55 -0.06 28.24 -16.13
C LEU A 55 -0.36 28.54 -17.60
N GLY A 56 -1.56 29.10 -17.84
CA GLY A 56 -1.87 29.94 -19.00
C GLY A 56 -2.68 29.29 -20.11
N PHE A 57 -3.98 29.65 -20.20
CA PHE A 57 -4.62 30.06 -21.47
C PHE A 57 -5.95 30.81 -21.31
N ILE A 58 -5.99 31.88 -20.50
CA ILE A 58 -6.98 32.96 -20.63
C ILE A 58 -6.22 34.29 -20.60
N GLN A 59 -5.81 34.78 -21.77
CA GLN A 59 -5.13 36.08 -21.92
C GLN A 59 -5.34 36.67 -23.33
N LEU A 60 -6.57 37.15 -23.60
CA LEU A 60 -6.88 38.09 -24.69
C LEU A 60 -8.02 39.00 -24.21
N GLY A 61 -7.86 40.33 -24.31
CA GLY A 61 -8.95 41.29 -24.08
C GLY A 61 -8.97 42.03 -22.73
N ALA A 62 -7.87 42.71 -22.38
CA ALA A 62 -7.91 43.89 -21.51
C ALA A 62 -8.51 45.10 -22.30
N PRO A 63 -9.07 46.18 -21.69
CA PRO A 63 -8.69 46.68 -20.36
C PRO A 63 -9.82 47.16 -19.42
N ALA A 64 -9.39 47.52 -18.21
CA ALA A 64 -10.03 48.46 -17.27
C ALA A 64 -11.44 48.14 -16.76
N ASN A 65 -11.50 47.52 -15.58
CA ASN A 65 -11.94 48.24 -14.37
C ASN A 65 -11.30 47.63 -13.13
N ALA A 66 -10.75 48.48 -12.25
CA ALA A 66 -10.15 48.04 -11.00
C ALA A 66 -11.19 48.07 -9.88
N PHE A 67 -11.39 46.95 -9.18
CA PHE A 67 -12.20 46.92 -7.97
C PHE A 67 -11.46 46.15 -6.86
N LEU A 68 -10.82 46.92 -5.98
CA LEU A 68 -10.25 46.43 -4.73
C LEU A 68 -11.37 46.26 -3.70
N VAL A 69 -11.51 45.06 -3.14
CA VAL A 69 -12.10 44.88 -1.80
C VAL A 69 -11.12 44.06 -0.97
N GLN A 70 -10.83 44.57 0.22
CA GLN A 70 -9.86 44.01 1.16
C GLN A 70 -10.56 43.26 2.30
N ASN A 71 -9.75 42.54 3.08
CA ASN A 71 -9.96 42.22 4.50
C ASN A 71 -11.29 41.60 4.92
N PHE A 72 -11.26 40.27 5.07
CA PHE A 72 -12.15 39.54 5.97
C PHE A 72 -11.72 39.79 7.42
N SER A 73 -12.60 40.33 8.28
CA SER A 73 -12.39 40.40 9.74
C SER A 73 -13.71 40.51 10.49
N ALA A 74 -13.75 40.04 11.74
CA ALA A 74 -14.97 39.67 12.47
C ALA A 74 -15.72 40.83 13.17
N SER A 75 -17.03 40.66 13.43
CA SER A 75 -17.56 40.48 14.81
C SER A 75 -19.11 40.39 14.89
N SER A 76 -19.60 39.34 15.58
CA SER A 76 -20.76 39.24 16.50
C SER A 76 -22.12 39.98 16.31
N ALA A 77 -23.20 39.21 16.51
CA ALA A 77 -24.52 39.57 17.09
C ALA A 77 -25.44 40.56 16.31
N GLU A 78 -26.78 40.60 16.42
CA GLU A 78 -27.90 39.77 16.96
C GLU A 78 -29.23 40.41 16.44
N ALA A 79 -30.47 39.88 16.48
CA ALA A 79 -31.12 38.59 16.80
C ALA A 79 -32.59 38.64 16.25
N SER A 80 -33.43 37.62 16.55
CA SER A 80 -34.93 37.63 16.44
C SER A 80 -35.52 37.55 15.00
N GLU A 81 -36.61 36.81 14.69
CA GLU A 81 -37.28 35.65 15.30
C GLU A 81 -38.24 34.99 14.28
N GLY A 82 -38.50 33.68 14.36
CA GLY A 82 -39.43 32.99 13.44
C GLY A 82 -39.53 31.48 13.62
N ARG A 83 -40.58 31.01 14.30
CA ARG A 83 -41.02 29.60 14.42
C ARG A 83 -42.35 29.44 13.67
N PRO A 84 -42.51 28.40 12.84
CA PRO A 84 -43.15 27.15 13.32
C PRO A 84 -42.24 25.91 13.24
N GLU A 85 -42.63 24.84 13.94
CA GLU A 85 -42.12 23.49 13.68
C GLU A 85 -42.67 22.90 12.37
N GLU A 86 -41.90 22.03 11.72
CA GLU A 86 -42.41 20.71 11.38
C GLU A 86 -41.30 19.64 11.52
N THR A 87 -41.69 18.39 11.77
CA THR A 87 -40.80 17.30 12.20
C THR A 87 -40.12 16.58 11.03
N THR A 88 -38.79 16.44 11.09
CA THR A 88 -38.06 15.33 10.44
C THR A 88 -36.79 15.04 11.24
N THR A 89 -36.48 13.75 11.43
CA THR A 89 -35.33 13.30 12.21
C THR A 89 -34.00 13.64 11.55
N THR A 90 -33.22 14.56 12.14
CA THR A 90 -31.85 14.83 11.71
C THR A 90 -30.95 13.63 12.00
N GLU A 91 -30.49 12.97 10.94
CA GLU A 91 -29.50 11.90 11.00
C GLU A 91 -28.17 12.43 11.56
N ALA A 92 -27.55 11.73 12.50
CA ALA A 92 -26.37 12.20 13.18
C ALA A 92 -25.14 12.21 12.25
N ALA A 93 -24.42 13.33 12.21
CA ALA A 93 -23.24 13.51 11.34
C ALA A 93 -22.05 12.64 11.78
N GLY A 94 -22.05 11.38 11.34
CA GLY A 94 -21.02 10.39 11.65
C GLY A 94 -19.84 10.39 10.68
N SER A 95 -18.77 11.12 11.03
CA SER A 95 -17.37 10.98 10.56
C SER A 95 -17.06 10.99 9.04
N PRO A 96 -16.04 11.75 8.57
CA PRO A 96 -15.54 11.61 7.21
C PRO A 96 -14.76 10.30 7.03
N GLY A 97 -15.48 9.20 6.77
CA GLY A 97 -14.88 7.92 6.41
C GLY A 97 -14.03 8.05 5.15
N THR A 98 -12.80 7.53 5.19
CA THR A 98 -11.87 7.54 4.05
C THR A 98 -12.39 6.63 2.95
N THR A 99 -13.25 7.16 2.08
CA THR A 99 -13.79 6.44 0.92
C THR A 99 -12.66 6.09 -0.03
N THR A 100 -12.09 4.90 0.14
CA THR A 100 -11.12 4.32 -0.79
C THR A 100 -11.85 4.11 -2.12
N THR A 101 -11.55 4.97 -3.10
CA THR A 101 -12.06 4.86 -4.46
C THR A 101 -11.88 3.42 -4.91
N THR A 102 -13.01 2.77 -5.19
CA THR A 102 -13.05 1.39 -5.64
C THR A 102 -13.36 1.40 -7.13
N ARG A 103 -12.73 0.51 -7.91
CA ARG A 103 -12.93 0.47 -9.37
C ARG A 103 -14.43 0.39 -9.71
N PRO A 104 -15.01 1.38 -10.41
CA PRO A 104 -16.45 1.45 -10.61
C PRO A 104 -16.93 0.22 -11.39
N GLY A 105 -17.89 -0.50 -10.78
CA GLY A 105 -18.57 -1.65 -11.39
C GLY A 105 -18.22 -3.04 -10.86
N THR A 106 -17.19 -3.22 -10.02
CA THR A 106 -16.79 -4.57 -9.52
C THR A 106 -16.71 -4.72 -8.00
N GLY A 107 -16.43 -3.65 -7.25
CA GLY A 107 -16.17 -3.75 -5.81
C GLY A 107 -14.76 -4.24 -5.46
N TRP A 108 -13.97 -4.66 -6.45
CA TRP A 108 -12.57 -5.06 -6.30
C TRP A 108 -11.64 -3.84 -6.37
N LEU A 109 -10.51 -3.94 -5.68
CA LEU A 109 -9.43 -2.96 -5.78
C LEU A 109 -8.47 -3.33 -6.92
N SER A 110 -7.90 -2.31 -7.56
CA SER A 110 -6.76 -2.48 -8.45
C SER A 110 -5.46 -2.71 -7.66
N GLU A 111 -4.42 -3.20 -8.34
CA GLU A 111 -3.10 -3.35 -7.72
C GLU A 111 -2.60 -2.01 -7.15
N VAL A 112 -2.86 -0.89 -7.82
CA VAL A 112 -2.41 0.44 -7.39
C VAL A 112 -3.09 0.86 -6.08
N GLU A 113 -4.39 0.59 -5.93
CA GLU A 113 -5.15 0.87 -4.70
C GLU A 113 -4.68 -0.04 -3.55
N VAL A 114 -4.49 -1.34 -3.80
CA VAL A 114 -3.95 -2.27 -2.77
C VAL A 114 -2.52 -1.92 -2.39
N ARG A 115 -1.66 -1.62 -3.36
CA ARG A 115 -0.25 -1.21 -3.14
C ARG A 115 -0.16 0.09 -2.35
N SER A 116 -1.07 1.04 -2.59
CA SER A 116 -1.20 2.27 -1.81
C SER A 116 -1.52 1.97 -0.33
N LEU A 117 -2.55 1.17 -0.06
CA LEU A 117 -2.90 0.75 1.31
C LEU A 117 -1.76 -0.04 1.98
N VAL A 118 -1.20 -1.02 1.30
CA VAL A 118 -0.07 -1.84 1.79
C VAL A 118 1.13 -0.98 2.20
N THR A 119 1.44 0.06 1.43
CA THR A 119 2.59 0.95 1.70
C THR A 119 2.40 1.81 2.97
N LYS A 120 1.17 1.93 3.51
CA LYS A 120 0.92 2.60 4.80
C LYS A 120 1.37 1.76 6.00
N TYR A 121 1.33 0.42 5.90
CA TYR A 121 1.46 -0.49 7.05
C TYR A 121 2.60 -1.50 6.95
N PHE A 122 2.98 -1.93 5.74
CA PHE A 122 4.10 -2.84 5.53
C PHE A 122 5.40 -2.08 5.31
N LYS A 123 6.53 -2.68 5.72
CA LYS A 123 7.86 -2.18 5.40
C LYS A 123 8.08 -2.19 3.89
N ARG A 124 8.96 -1.32 3.38
CA ARG A 124 9.16 -1.09 1.93
C ARG A 124 9.61 -2.37 1.20
N GLU A 125 10.46 -3.15 1.84
CA GLU A 125 10.94 -4.47 1.43
C GLU A 125 9.81 -5.53 1.36
N ASP A 126 8.79 -5.39 2.20
CA ASP A 126 7.68 -6.34 2.37
C ASP A 126 6.47 -6.02 1.46
N VAL A 127 6.35 -4.79 0.92
CA VAL A 127 5.23 -4.34 0.05
C VAL A 127 4.96 -5.33 -1.10
N ASN A 128 6.00 -5.80 -1.77
CA ASN A 128 5.86 -6.73 -2.90
C ASN A 128 5.44 -8.15 -2.48
N ARG A 129 5.61 -8.54 -1.20
CA ARG A 129 5.06 -9.78 -0.65
C ARG A 129 3.61 -9.58 -0.24
N ALA A 130 3.29 -8.47 0.43
CA ALA A 130 1.93 -8.11 0.82
C ALA A 130 0.95 -8.01 -0.37
N VAL A 131 1.31 -7.26 -1.43
CA VAL A 131 0.45 -7.11 -2.64
C VAL A 131 0.21 -8.46 -3.34
N ARG A 132 1.22 -9.34 -3.37
CA ARG A 132 1.08 -10.70 -3.90
C ARG A 132 0.17 -11.56 -3.02
N VAL A 133 0.39 -11.57 -1.70
CA VAL A 133 -0.46 -12.33 -0.77
C VAL A 133 -1.93 -11.91 -0.91
N ALA A 134 -2.24 -10.61 -0.95
CA ALA A 134 -3.61 -10.13 -1.17
C ALA A 134 -4.22 -10.54 -2.53
N TRP A 135 -3.40 -10.85 -3.54
CA TRP A 135 -3.88 -11.46 -4.78
C TRP A 135 -4.21 -12.95 -4.61
N CYS A 136 -3.37 -13.70 -3.90
CA CYS A 136 -3.59 -15.14 -3.66
C CYS A 136 -4.81 -15.38 -2.76
N GLU A 137 -4.92 -14.61 -1.67
CA GLU A 137 -5.95 -14.72 -0.63
C GLU A 137 -7.34 -14.25 -1.12
N SER A 138 -7.41 -13.13 -1.86
CA SER A 138 -8.69 -12.52 -2.24
C SER A 138 -8.83 -12.03 -3.68
N ARG A 139 -7.78 -12.11 -4.51
CA ARG A 139 -7.71 -11.45 -5.84
C ARG A 139 -7.98 -9.94 -5.77
N TRP A 140 -7.56 -9.31 -4.67
CA TRP A 140 -7.81 -7.89 -4.33
C TRP A 140 -9.29 -7.52 -4.14
N ASP A 141 -10.18 -8.50 -3.93
CA ASP A 141 -11.54 -8.26 -3.45
C ASP A 141 -11.52 -8.06 -1.91
N PRO A 142 -11.88 -6.87 -1.38
CA PRO A 142 -11.96 -6.67 0.06
C PRO A 142 -13.19 -7.33 0.69
N LYS A 143 -14.20 -7.74 -0.09
CA LYS A 143 -15.43 -8.38 0.39
C LYS A 143 -15.40 -9.90 0.28
N ALA A 144 -14.27 -10.49 -0.13
CA ALA A 144 -14.15 -11.94 -0.28
C ALA A 144 -14.24 -12.68 1.06
N ILE A 145 -15.31 -13.45 1.25
CA ILE A 145 -15.53 -14.33 2.42
C ILE A 145 -15.40 -15.80 1.98
N ASP A 146 -14.73 -16.64 2.76
CA ASP A 146 -14.82 -18.10 2.63
C ASP A 146 -15.94 -18.63 3.53
N HIS A 147 -16.92 -19.33 2.94
CA HIS A 147 -18.05 -19.93 3.64
C HIS A 147 -17.68 -21.14 4.52
N ARG A 148 -16.47 -21.72 4.39
CA ARG A 148 -16.02 -22.86 5.21
C ARG A 148 -15.30 -22.44 6.49
N SER A 149 -14.34 -21.53 6.38
CA SER A 149 -13.53 -21.04 7.52
C SER A 149 -14.04 -19.73 8.13
N GLY A 150 -14.92 -19.00 7.44
CA GLY A 150 -15.28 -17.62 7.77
C GLY A 150 -14.19 -16.59 7.41
N ALA A 151 -13.08 -17.00 6.78
CA ALA A 151 -11.95 -16.13 6.46
C ALA A 151 -12.35 -14.99 5.50
N ALA A 152 -12.10 -13.76 5.91
CA ALA A 152 -12.63 -12.55 5.25
C ALA A 152 -11.57 -11.47 5.00
N GLY A 153 -11.81 -10.62 4.00
CA GLY A 153 -10.96 -9.48 3.67
C GLY A 153 -9.83 -9.78 2.69
N LEU A 154 -9.00 -8.76 2.45
CA LEU A 154 -7.86 -8.81 1.52
C LEU A 154 -6.81 -9.86 1.91
N PHE A 155 -6.66 -10.13 3.22
CA PHE A 155 -5.71 -11.09 3.78
C PHE A 155 -6.40 -12.29 4.47
N LYS A 156 -7.66 -12.58 4.14
CA LYS A 156 -8.40 -13.77 4.64
C LYS A 156 -8.25 -14.01 6.14
N HIS A 157 -8.50 -12.96 6.93
CA HIS A 157 -8.45 -13.05 8.39
C HIS A 157 -9.49 -14.04 8.92
N LEU A 158 -9.01 -15.06 9.64
CA LEU A 158 -9.86 -16.01 10.35
C LEU A 158 -10.60 -15.30 11.51
N PRO A 159 -11.93 -15.49 11.66
CA PRO A 159 -12.73 -14.78 12.67
C PRO A 159 -12.18 -14.87 14.10
N LYS A 160 -11.62 -16.03 14.49
CA LYS A 160 -11.01 -16.27 15.81
C LYS A 160 -9.91 -15.27 16.17
N TYR A 161 -9.19 -14.73 15.19
CA TYR A 161 -8.07 -13.80 15.41
C TYR A 161 -8.40 -12.35 15.01
N TRP A 162 -9.56 -12.11 14.39
CA TRP A 162 -9.88 -10.80 13.83
C TRP A 162 -9.95 -9.70 14.89
N GLU A 163 -10.71 -9.91 15.96
CA GLU A 163 -10.97 -8.86 16.97
C GLU A 163 -9.68 -8.34 17.61
N GLU A 164 -8.79 -9.25 18.04
CA GLU A 164 -7.49 -8.83 18.59
C GLU A 164 -6.61 -8.16 17.52
N ARG A 165 -6.43 -8.77 16.34
CA ARG A 165 -5.59 -8.19 15.27
C ARG A 165 -6.05 -6.78 14.88
N ALA A 166 -7.35 -6.59 14.70
CA ALA A 166 -7.94 -5.31 14.33
C ALA A 166 -7.76 -4.27 15.45
N ALA A 167 -8.08 -4.61 16.69
CA ALA A 167 -7.89 -3.71 17.83
C ALA A 167 -6.41 -3.33 18.03
N ARG A 168 -5.48 -4.28 17.89
CA ARG A 168 -4.02 -4.07 17.99
C ARG A 168 -3.46 -3.23 16.84
N ALA A 169 -4.05 -3.32 15.65
CA ALA A 169 -3.71 -2.50 14.49
C ALA A 169 -4.33 -1.08 14.53
N GLY A 170 -5.14 -0.74 15.54
CA GLY A 170 -5.80 0.55 15.69
C GLY A 170 -7.22 0.65 15.12
N PHE A 171 -7.82 -0.49 14.75
CA PHE A 171 -9.15 -0.61 14.13
C PHE A 171 -10.14 -1.44 14.97
N PRO A 172 -10.35 -1.13 16.28
CA PRO A 172 -11.28 -1.88 17.11
C PRO A 172 -12.72 -1.78 16.57
N GLY A 173 -13.41 -2.91 16.45
CA GLY A 173 -14.78 -2.98 15.94
C GLY A 173 -14.93 -2.85 14.41
N ALA A 174 -13.84 -2.72 13.65
CA ALA A 174 -13.89 -2.70 12.19
C ALA A 174 -14.32 -4.07 11.60
N SER A 175 -14.90 -4.06 10.40
CA SER A 175 -15.16 -5.27 9.63
C SER A 175 -13.86 -5.85 9.06
N PRO A 176 -13.67 -7.18 9.00
CA PRO A 176 -12.55 -7.76 8.23
C PRO A 176 -12.62 -7.44 6.73
N THR A 177 -13.79 -7.01 6.23
CA THR A 177 -13.99 -6.54 4.85
C THR A 177 -13.71 -5.06 4.64
N ASP A 178 -13.30 -4.32 5.68
CA ASP A 178 -12.75 -2.98 5.48
C ASP A 178 -11.32 -3.12 4.93
N PRO A 179 -10.99 -2.52 3.77
CA PRO A 179 -9.72 -2.77 3.11
C PRO A 179 -8.52 -2.21 3.89
N GLU A 180 -8.70 -1.11 4.64
CA GLU A 180 -7.63 -0.48 5.39
C GLU A 180 -7.34 -1.23 6.70
N ALA A 181 -8.39 -1.57 7.45
CA ALA A 181 -8.27 -2.42 8.63
C ALA A 181 -7.72 -3.81 8.30
N SER A 182 -8.14 -4.42 7.18
CA SER A 182 -7.66 -5.74 6.74
C SER A 182 -6.14 -5.72 6.44
N VAL A 183 -5.64 -4.67 5.79
CA VAL A 183 -4.20 -4.50 5.52
C VAL A 183 -3.43 -4.22 6.82
N ALA A 184 -3.94 -3.35 7.70
CA ALA A 184 -3.29 -2.99 8.95
C ALA A 184 -3.20 -4.18 9.92
N ALA A 185 -4.28 -4.96 10.04
CA ALA A 185 -4.32 -6.19 10.83
C ALA A 185 -3.36 -7.27 10.29
N ALA A 186 -3.17 -7.36 8.97
CA ALA A 186 -2.22 -8.27 8.36
C ALA A 186 -0.77 -7.86 8.63
N ALA A 187 -0.45 -6.56 8.51
CA ALA A 187 0.86 -6.03 8.85
C ALA A 187 1.22 -6.28 10.33
N TRP A 188 0.27 -6.01 11.25
CA TRP A 188 0.47 -6.30 12.67
C TRP A 188 0.73 -7.79 12.91
N ALA A 189 -0.11 -8.69 12.37
CA ALA A 189 0.08 -10.13 12.54
C ALA A 189 1.48 -10.59 12.08
N VAL A 190 1.93 -10.15 10.89
CA VAL A 190 3.25 -10.50 10.33
C VAL A 190 4.41 -10.04 11.23
N TYR A 191 4.35 -8.85 11.84
CA TYR A 191 5.46 -8.34 12.66
C TYR A 191 5.35 -8.68 14.16
N ASN A 192 4.19 -9.09 14.67
CA ASN A 192 3.94 -9.22 16.11
C ASN A 192 3.56 -10.64 16.59
N GLU A 193 2.97 -11.51 15.77
CA GLU A 193 2.55 -12.86 16.19
C GLU A 193 3.67 -13.91 16.11
N GLY A 194 4.88 -13.54 15.71
CA GLY A 194 6.07 -14.41 15.64
C GLY A 194 6.07 -15.43 14.49
N GLY A 195 4.90 -15.83 13.98
CA GLY A 195 4.77 -16.66 12.78
C GLY A 195 5.21 -15.98 11.48
N GLY A 196 5.43 -14.67 11.49
CA GLY A 196 5.91 -13.93 10.34
C GLY A 196 4.95 -14.03 9.15
N TRP A 197 5.52 -14.35 7.99
CA TRP A 197 4.75 -14.52 6.76
C TRP A 197 4.04 -15.87 6.62
N GLU A 198 4.34 -16.87 7.46
CA GLU A 198 3.70 -18.19 7.41
C GLU A 198 2.23 -18.14 7.87
N ILE A 199 1.80 -16.99 8.40
CA ILE A 199 0.42 -16.66 8.74
C ILE A 199 -0.46 -16.50 7.49
N PHE A 200 0.12 -16.12 6.34
CA PHE A 200 -0.57 -15.87 5.07
C PHE A 200 0.14 -16.59 3.90
N PRO A 201 -0.04 -17.93 3.79
CA PRO A 201 0.70 -18.76 2.85
C PRO A 201 0.19 -18.61 1.41
N CYS A 202 0.83 -17.74 0.63
CA CYS A 202 0.71 -17.81 -0.83
C CYS A 202 1.73 -18.80 -1.41
N GLU A 203 1.27 -20.03 -1.65
CA GLU A 203 1.86 -20.95 -2.63
C GLU A 203 1.55 -20.44 -4.06
N GLY A 204 2.50 -20.58 -4.99
CA GLY A 204 2.47 -19.94 -6.32
C GLY A 204 2.45 -20.91 -7.49
#